data_AF-A0A2K3NHF6-F1
#
_entry.id   AF-A0A2K3NHF6-F1
#
_cell.length_a   1.000
_cell.length_b   1.000
_cell.length_c   1.000
_cell.angle_alpha   90.00
_cell.angle_beta   90.00
_cell.angle_gamma   90.00
#
_symmetry.space_group_name_H-M   'P 1'
#
loop_
_entity.id
_entity.type
_entity.pdbx_description
1 polymer ?
#
loop_
_entity_poly.entity_id
_entity_poly.type
_entity_poly.pdbx_seq_one_letter_code
_entity_poly.pdbx_strand_id
1 'polypeptide(L)'
;QVAPNIDENLFIRVIIQPGNGSVPGQRTVTTSYQALFLGGANRLLQVMKKSFPELGLTRKDCLETSWIKSVLYIAGYPNDTPPEILLKGKPTSKAYFKAKSDFVRQVIPETSLNTLWKVFLQDDGALMIWNPYGGMMSRIAESATPFPHRKGTLYKIQYLTGWIDGEKNMAKHMRWMRKFYYYMTPYASKYPRENYVNYRDLDIGMNQKNSTSLSLAYSWGYRYFKGNFNRLVKVKTKVDPSNFFRHEQSIPPLPIGSTATYLRLASTFDGGGTVPKTLSQNGDVMPKPRLWIR
;
A
#
# COMPACT_ATOMS: atom_id res chain seq x y z
N GLN A 1 -1.48 -16.91 6.40
CA GLN A 1 -2.26 -17.68 7.38
C GLN A 1 -1.98 -17.23 8.81
N VAL A 2 -0.74 -16.81 9.12
CA VAL A 2 -0.34 -16.24 10.42
C VAL A 2 -0.98 -14.86 10.69
N ALA A 3 -0.66 -13.84 9.89
CA ALA A 3 -1.46 -12.63 9.83
C ALA A 3 -2.76 -12.91 9.03
N PRO A 4 -3.92 -12.36 9.44
CA PRO A 4 -4.12 -11.30 10.44
C PRO A 4 -4.44 -11.80 11.87
N ASN A 5 -4.22 -13.08 12.18
CA ASN A 5 -4.84 -13.77 13.32
C ASN A 5 -3.87 -14.09 14.49
N ILE A 6 -2.66 -13.53 14.48
CA ILE A 6 -1.69 -13.72 15.57
C ILE A 6 -2.02 -12.82 16.79
N ASP A 7 -1.40 -13.07 17.96
CA ASP A 7 -1.55 -12.25 19.17
C ASP A 7 -1.40 -10.76 18.83
N GLU A 8 -2.32 -9.92 19.30
CA GLU A 8 -2.39 -8.51 18.94
C GLU A 8 -1.21 -7.68 19.47
N ASN A 9 -0.49 -8.21 20.45
CA ASN A 9 0.76 -7.63 20.94
C ASN A 9 1.94 -7.88 20.00
N LEU A 10 1.77 -8.72 18.96
CA LEU A 10 2.82 -9.13 18.04
C LEU A 10 2.64 -8.51 16.65
N PHE A 11 3.57 -7.63 16.31
CA PHE A 11 3.75 -7.13 14.95
C PHE A 11 4.96 -7.82 14.32
N ILE A 12 4.79 -8.46 13.15
CA ILE A 12 5.89 -9.07 12.38
C ILE A 12 5.79 -8.62 10.92
N ARG A 13 6.69 -7.75 10.48
CA ARG A 13 6.82 -7.41 9.06
C ARG A 13 7.83 -8.32 8.37
N VAL A 14 7.63 -8.54 7.08
CA VAL A 14 8.59 -9.25 6.23
C VAL A 14 9.26 -8.25 5.32
N ILE A 15 10.58 -8.16 5.40
CA ILE A 15 11.43 -7.38 4.49
C ILE A 15 12.02 -8.37 3.49
N ILE A 16 11.72 -8.16 2.20
CA ILE A 16 12.06 -9.07 1.11
C ILE A 16 12.95 -8.32 0.15
N GLN A 17 14.16 -8.81 -0.10
CA GLN A 17 15.15 -8.15 -0.95
C GLN A 17 16.07 -9.18 -1.63
N PRO A 18 16.68 -8.84 -2.76
CA PRO A 18 17.73 -9.67 -3.34
C PRO A 18 18.91 -9.84 -2.37
N GLY A 19 19.50 -11.02 -2.36
CA GLY A 19 20.75 -11.31 -1.66
C GLY A 19 21.62 -12.27 -2.45
N ASN A 20 22.79 -12.57 -1.90
CA ASN A 20 23.73 -13.52 -2.50
C ASN A 20 23.26 -14.95 -2.24
N GLY A 21 23.27 -15.79 -3.28
CA GLY A 21 23.01 -17.22 -3.17
C GLY A 21 24.24 -17.99 -2.69
N SER A 22 24.05 -19.29 -2.49
CA SER A 22 25.12 -20.21 -2.06
C SER A 22 26.23 -20.39 -3.10
N VAL A 23 25.93 -20.09 -4.37
CA VAL A 23 26.90 -20.13 -5.47
C VAL A 23 27.34 -18.70 -5.80
N PRO A 24 28.65 -18.41 -5.90
CA PRO A 24 29.15 -17.10 -6.30
C PRO A 24 28.53 -16.61 -7.61
N GLY A 25 28.06 -15.35 -7.62
CA GLY A 25 27.41 -14.75 -8.78
C GLY A 25 25.91 -15.07 -8.94
N GLN A 26 25.39 -16.07 -8.21
CA GLN A 26 23.95 -16.36 -8.20
C GLN A 26 23.24 -15.45 -7.19
N ARG A 27 22.15 -14.80 -7.61
CA ARG A 27 21.27 -14.03 -6.73
C ARG A 27 20.11 -14.90 -6.24
N THR A 28 19.71 -14.69 -5.00
CA THR A 28 18.52 -15.30 -4.40
C THR A 28 17.65 -14.23 -3.73
N VAL A 29 16.44 -14.62 -3.31
CA VAL A 29 15.59 -13.77 -2.49
C VAL A 29 15.89 -14.05 -1.02
N THR A 30 16.12 -12.99 -0.25
CA THR A 30 16.25 -13.06 1.20
C THR A 30 14.98 -12.50 1.84
N THR A 31 14.56 -13.13 2.94
CA THR A 31 13.40 -12.70 3.73
C THR A 31 13.87 -12.46 5.15
N SER A 32 13.61 -11.26 5.68
CA SER A 32 13.91 -10.90 7.06
C SER A 32 12.61 -10.64 7.79
N TYR A 33 12.32 -11.45 8.81
CA TYR A 33 11.14 -11.34 9.64
C TYR A 33 11.47 -10.45 10.84
N GLN A 34 11.08 -9.18 10.77
CA GLN A 34 11.38 -8.21 11.82
C GLN A 34 10.14 -7.99 12.68
N ALA A 35 10.27 -8.20 13.98
CA ALA A 35 9.15 -8.23 14.91
C ALA A 35 9.28 -7.21 16.05
N LEU A 36 8.12 -6.76 16.54
CA LEU A 36 7.96 -6.10 17.84
C LEU A 36 6.88 -6.86 18.61
N PHE A 37 7.20 -7.28 19.82
CA PHE A 37 6.25 -7.90 20.74
C PHE A 37 6.10 -7.07 22.01
N LEU A 38 4.87 -6.69 22.35
CA LEU A 38 4.57 -5.99 23.60
C LEU A 38 4.42 -7.00 24.75
N GLY A 39 5.55 -7.55 25.17
CA GLY A 39 5.64 -8.53 26.26
C GLY A 39 7.03 -9.15 26.37
N GLY A 40 7.19 -10.08 27.32
CA GLY A 40 8.45 -10.82 27.49
C GLY A 40 8.68 -11.87 26.40
N ALA A 41 9.95 -12.13 26.07
CA ALA A 41 10.37 -13.04 25.02
C ALA A 41 9.97 -14.50 25.30
N ASN A 42 9.81 -14.91 26.56
CA ASN A 42 9.26 -16.25 26.85
C ASN A 42 7.82 -16.41 26.35
N ARG A 43 6.99 -15.37 26.53
CA ARG A 43 5.62 -15.36 25.99
C ARG A 43 5.64 -15.26 24.47
N LEU A 44 6.54 -14.48 23.87
CA LEU A 44 6.73 -14.43 22.42
C LEU A 44 7.00 -15.82 21.85
N LEU A 45 7.94 -16.57 22.45
CA LEU A 45 8.28 -17.93 22.00
C LEU A 45 7.08 -18.89 22.07
N GLN A 46 6.23 -18.77 23.09
CA GLN A 46 4.99 -19.55 23.19
C GLN A 46 4.00 -19.20 22.07
N VAL A 47 3.81 -17.91 21.80
CA VAL A 47 2.95 -17.44 20.69
C VAL A 47 3.48 -17.95 19.35
N MET A 48 4.78 -17.83 19.11
CA MET A 48 5.41 -18.26 17.86
C MET A 48 5.38 -19.77 17.68
N LYS A 49 5.65 -20.56 18.72
CA LYS A 49 5.55 -22.02 18.67
C LYS A 49 4.14 -22.49 18.30
N LYS A 50 3.10 -21.76 18.76
CA LYS A 50 1.70 -22.10 18.48
C LYS A 50 1.25 -21.65 17.10
N SER A 51 1.60 -20.44 16.69
CA SER A 51 0.98 -19.76 15.55
C SER A 51 1.88 -19.62 14.32
N PHE A 52 3.20 -19.75 14.47
CA PHE A 52 4.15 -19.68 13.36
C PHE A 52 5.46 -20.47 13.66
N PRO A 53 5.37 -21.78 13.96
CA PRO A 53 6.53 -22.59 14.30
C PRO A 53 7.56 -22.71 13.16
N GLU A 54 7.13 -22.57 11.90
CA GLU A 54 7.95 -22.69 10.70
C GLU A 54 9.06 -21.63 10.62
N LEU A 55 8.90 -20.49 11.32
CA LEU A 55 9.96 -19.47 11.38
C LEU A 55 11.16 -19.94 12.20
N GLY A 56 10.99 -20.92 13.10
CA GLY A 56 12.08 -21.47 13.91
C GLY A 56 12.68 -20.48 14.91
N LEU A 57 11.92 -19.48 15.37
CA LEU A 57 12.39 -18.46 16.31
C LEU A 57 12.91 -19.09 17.61
N THR A 58 14.11 -18.71 18.04
CA THR A 58 14.71 -19.14 19.29
C THR A 58 14.91 -17.96 20.26
N ARG A 59 15.22 -18.27 21.53
CA ARG A 59 15.52 -17.23 22.54
C ARG A 59 16.73 -16.38 22.16
N LYS A 60 17.70 -16.93 21.42
CA LYS A 60 18.92 -16.23 20.99
C LYS A 60 18.62 -15.10 19.98
N ASP A 61 17.49 -15.21 19.28
CA ASP A 61 17.04 -14.23 18.29
C ASP A 61 16.23 -13.08 18.94
N CYS A 62 15.90 -13.21 20.23
CA CYS A 62 15.04 -12.27 20.95
C CYS A 62 15.89 -11.26 21.74
N LEU A 63 15.66 -9.96 21.50
CA LEU A 63 16.21 -8.87 22.29
C LEU A 63 15.10 -8.22 23.12
N GLU A 64 15.12 -8.39 24.44
CA GLU A 64 14.26 -7.64 25.35
C GLU A 64 14.85 -6.26 25.61
N THR A 65 14.04 -5.21 25.41
CA THR A 65 14.50 -3.82 25.51
C THR A 65 13.32 -2.89 25.80
N SER A 66 13.60 -1.62 26.07
CA SER A 66 12.55 -0.61 26.25
C SER A 66 11.85 -0.31 24.93
N TRP A 67 10.61 0.18 25.00
CA TRP A 67 9.84 0.53 23.81
C TRP A 67 10.60 1.50 22.88
N ILE A 68 11.25 2.54 23.44
CA ILE A 68 11.98 3.52 22.63
C ILE A 68 13.22 2.92 21.93
N LYS A 69 13.92 1.96 22.56
CA LYS A 69 15.02 1.25 21.92
C LYS A 69 14.52 0.32 20.80
N SER A 70 13.31 -0.25 20.95
CA SER A 70 12.70 -1.02 19.87
C SER A 70 12.38 -0.16 18.64
N VAL A 71 12.04 1.12 18.82
CA VAL A 71 11.83 2.07 17.71
C VAL A 71 13.12 2.24 16.90
N LEU A 72 14.26 2.39 17.58
CA LEU A 72 15.57 2.47 16.92
C LEU A 72 15.93 1.19 16.16
N TYR A 73 15.68 0.03 16.78
CA TYR A 73 15.91 -1.28 16.14
C TYR A 73 15.07 -1.45 14.86
N ILE A 74 13.78 -1.13 14.89
CA ILE A 74 12.90 -1.19 13.70
C ILE A 74 13.32 -0.16 12.63
N ALA A 75 13.85 0.99 13.05
CA ALA A 75 14.40 2.01 12.15
C ALA A 75 15.78 1.65 11.56
N GLY A 76 16.39 0.53 11.99
CA GLY A 76 17.67 0.03 11.47
C GLY A 76 18.90 0.71 12.04
N TYR A 77 18.80 1.36 13.20
CA TYR A 77 19.96 1.89 13.90
C TYR A 77 20.76 0.77 14.60
N PRO A 78 22.09 0.93 14.75
CA PRO A 78 22.90 0.08 15.63
C PRO A 78 22.34 0.00 17.06
N ASN A 79 22.48 -1.15 17.71
CA ASN A 79 21.87 -1.44 19.02
C ASN A 79 22.34 -0.50 20.16
N ASP A 80 23.54 0.06 20.04
CA ASP A 80 24.17 0.98 20.97
C ASP A 80 23.80 2.46 20.72
N THR A 81 22.99 2.74 19.71
CA THR A 81 22.57 4.11 19.38
C THR A 81 21.71 4.73 20.49
N PRO A 82 22.05 5.92 21.00
CA PRO A 82 21.23 6.63 21.99
C PRO A 82 19.91 7.17 21.38
N PRO A 83 18.77 7.14 22.10
CA PRO A 83 17.47 7.67 21.63
C PRO A 83 17.48 9.13 21.16
N GLU A 84 18.39 9.95 21.67
CA GLU A 84 18.55 11.36 21.35
C GLU A 84 18.85 11.59 19.86
N ILE A 85 19.32 10.56 19.13
CA ILE A 85 19.48 10.62 17.68
C ILE A 85 18.18 11.01 16.97
N LEU A 86 17.02 10.61 17.52
CA LEU A 86 15.70 10.88 16.96
C LEU A 86 15.38 12.38 16.96
N LEU A 87 15.95 13.15 17.89
CA LEU A 87 15.76 14.60 17.98
C LEU A 87 16.41 15.35 16.82
N LYS A 88 17.36 14.74 16.10
CA LYS A 88 17.98 15.38 14.93
C LYS A 88 16.99 15.57 13.78
N GLY A 89 15.95 14.72 13.68
CA GLY A 89 14.92 14.83 12.65
C GLY A 89 15.47 14.76 11.20
N LYS A 90 16.55 14.00 10.98
CA LYS A 90 17.17 13.82 9.66
C LYS A 90 17.08 12.35 9.21
N PRO A 91 16.89 12.10 7.90
CA PRO A 91 16.97 10.74 7.37
C PRO A 91 18.41 10.22 7.46
N THR A 92 18.56 8.91 7.66
CA THR A 92 19.87 8.22 7.73
C THR A 92 20.55 8.11 6.36
N SER A 93 19.78 8.10 5.28
CA SER A 93 20.28 8.08 3.91
C SER A 93 19.29 8.74 2.95
N LYS A 94 19.78 9.09 1.75
CA LYS A 94 18.97 9.56 0.62
C LYS A 94 19.36 8.75 -0.62
N ALA A 95 18.35 8.30 -1.35
CA ALA A 95 18.52 7.64 -2.64
C ALA A 95 17.34 8.03 -3.53
N TYR A 96 17.53 7.91 -4.85
CA TYR A 96 16.40 7.95 -5.76
C TYR A 96 15.61 6.65 -5.59
N PHE A 97 14.29 6.74 -5.60
CA PHE A 97 13.47 5.54 -5.54
C PHE A 97 12.13 5.74 -6.25
N LYS A 98 11.53 4.63 -6.66
CA LYS A 98 10.12 4.54 -7.01
C LYS A 98 9.44 3.59 -6.03
N ALA A 99 8.31 4.02 -5.49
CA ALA A 99 7.46 3.20 -4.65
C ALA A 99 6.06 2.99 -5.24
N LYS A 100 5.46 1.86 -4.88
CA LYS A 100 4.05 1.51 -5.09
C LYS A 100 3.54 0.72 -3.88
N SER A 101 2.23 0.50 -3.80
CA SER A 101 1.65 -0.32 -2.72
C SER A 101 0.46 -1.12 -3.17
N ASP A 102 0.17 -2.21 -2.47
CA ASP A 102 -1.08 -2.95 -2.59
C ASP A 102 -1.59 -3.33 -1.20
N PHE A 103 -2.89 -3.56 -1.10
CA PHE A 103 -3.46 -4.33 0.01
C PHE A 103 -3.85 -5.72 -0.47
N VAL A 104 -3.51 -6.73 0.32
CA VAL A 104 -3.81 -8.14 0.05
C VAL A 104 -4.96 -8.60 0.92
N ARG A 105 -5.98 -9.19 0.29
CA ARG A 105 -7.19 -9.71 0.95
C ARG A 105 -7.30 -11.24 0.89
N GLN A 106 -6.48 -11.90 0.06
CA GLN A 106 -6.44 -13.36 -0.09
C GLN A 106 -4.99 -13.84 -0.11
N VAL A 107 -4.74 -15.04 0.40
CA VAL A 107 -3.39 -15.59 0.47
C VAL A 107 -2.84 -15.80 -0.95
N ILE A 108 -1.62 -15.33 -1.19
CA ILE A 108 -0.90 -15.57 -2.44
C ILE A 108 -0.51 -17.06 -2.47
N PRO A 109 -0.90 -17.83 -3.50
CA PRO A 109 -0.51 -19.23 -3.61
C PRO A 109 1.00 -19.40 -3.65
N GLU A 110 1.52 -20.44 -3.00
CA GLU A 110 2.97 -20.72 -2.98
C GLU A 110 3.54 -20.91 -4.39
N THR A 111 2.81 -21.59 -5.27
CA THR A 111 3.20 -21.81 -6.67
C THR A 111 3.38 -20.50 -7.45
N SER A 112 2.66 -19.44 -7.06
CA SER A 112 2.79 -18.11 -7.63
C SER A 112 4.07 -17.39 -7.17
N LEU A 113 4.58 -17.70 -5.98
CA LEU A 113 5.79 -17.06 -5.43
C LEU A 113 7.05 -17.42 -6.24
N ASN A 114 7.16 -18.65 -6.74
CA ASN A 114 8.32 -19.06 -7.54
C ASN A 114 8.54 -18.20 -8.78
N THR A 115 7.45 -17.88 -9.48
CA THR A 115 7.52 -17.02 -10.66
C THR A 115 7.68 -15.55 -10.27
N LEU A 116 7.07 -15.12 -9.14
CA LEU A 116 7.26 -13.79 -8.57
C LEU A 116 8.75 -13.50 -8.32
N TRP A 117 9.49 -14.44 -7.73
CA TRP A 117 10.91 -14.29 -7.44
C TRP A 117 11.78 -14.10 -8.68
N LYS A 118 11.44 -14.78 -9.79
CA LYS A 118 12.14 -14.59 -11.08
C LYS A 118 12.01 -13.16 -11.61
N VAL A 119 10.86 -12.51 -11.42
CA VAL A 119 10.66 -11.10 -11.81
C VAL A 119 11.29 -10.16 -10.79
N PHE A 120 11.18 -10.49 -9.50
CA PHE A 120 11.73 -9.68 -8.40
C PHE A 120 13.26 -9.53 -8.52
N LEU A 121 13.97 -10.60 -8.87
CA LEU A 121 15.42 -10.61 -9.03
C LEU A 121 15.94 -9.89 -10.29
N GLN A 122 15.07 -9.41 -11.18
CA GLN A 122 15.49 -8.65 -12.38
C GLN A 122 16.00 -7.24 -12.05
N ASP A 123 15.74 -6.74 -10.84
CA ASP A 123 16.21 -5.43 -10.39
C ASP A 123 17.10 -5.58 -9.16
N ASP A 124 18.20 -4.82 -9.16
CA ASP A 124 19.20 -4.75 -8.10
C ASP A 124 18.75 -3.89 -6.93
N GLY A 125 17.93 -2.87 -7.19
CA GLY A 125 17.35 -1.99 -6.18
C GLY A 125 16.06 -2.50 -5.54
N ALA A 126 15.60 -3.70 -5.91
CA ALA A 126 14.29 -4.23 -5.50
C ALA A 126 14.18 -4.42 -3.98
N LEU A 127 13.09 -3.92 -3.41
CA LEU A 127 12.74 -4.11 -2.01
C LEU A 127 11.22 -4.23 -1.89
N MET A 128 10.75 -5.22 -1.14
CA MET A 128 9.33 -5.43 -0.88
C MET A 128 9.10 -5.64 0.61
N ILE A 129 8.17 -4.90 1.19
CA ILE A 129 7.88 -4.92 2.63
C ILE A 129 6.42 -5.28 2.85
N TRP A 130 6.17 -6.38 3.56
CA TRP A 130 4.82 -6.83 3.93
C TRP A 130 4.55 -6.47 5.39
N ASN A 131 3.53 -5.66 5.63
CA ASN A 131 3.14 -5.22 6.97
C ASN A 131 1.78 -5.84 7.32
N PRO A 132 1.68 -6.65 8.39
CA PRO A 132 0.46 -7.35 8.74
C PRO A 132 -0.64 -6.37 9.15
N TYR A 133 -1.88 -6.73 8.80
CA TYR A 133 -3.10 -6.11 9.31
C TYR A 133 -3.80 -7.14 10.20
N GLY A 134 -5.00 -6.82 10.70
CA GLY A 134 -5.67 -7.59 11.73
C GLY A 134 -5.85 -6.78 13.01
N GLY A 135 -6.00 -7.47 14.13
CA GLY A 135 -6.14 -6.88 15.46
C GLY A 135 -7.05 -5.65 15.49
N MET A 136 -6.55 -4.56 16.08
CA MET A 136 -7.30 -3.28 16.14
C MET A 136 -7.68 -2.72 14.77
N MET A 137 -6.83 -2.88 13.73
CA MET A 137 -7.13 -2.39 12.39
C MET A 137 -8.38 -3.03 11.78
N SER A 138 -8.77 -4.23 12.22
CA SER A 138 -10.00 -4.90 11.79
C SER A 138 -11.24 -4.54 12.63
N ARG A 139 -11.08 -3.84 13.75
CA ARG A 139 -12.18 -3.42 14.64
C ARG A 139 -12.66 -2.00 14.37
N ILE A 140 -11.84 -1.19 13.70
CA ILE A 140 -12.19 0.16 13.27
C ILE A 140 -13.01 0.08 11.97
N ALA A 141 -14.17 0.75 11.93
CA ALA A 141 -15.00 0.81 10.72
C ALA A 141 -14.27 1.51 9.55
N GLU A 142 -14.48 1.04 8.31
CA GLU A 142 -13.85 1.62 7.11
C GLU A 142 -14.15 3.13 6.96
N SER A 143 -15.30 3.60 7.45
CA SER A 143 -15.77 5.00 7.36
C SER A 143 -15.43 5.86 8.59
N ALA A 144 -14.82 5.29 9.63
CA ALA A 144 -14.49 6.02 10.87
C ALA A 144 -13.49 7.17 10.61
N THR A 145 -12.64 7.00 9.60
CA THR A 145 -11.65 7.98 9.13
C THR A 145 -11.57 7.90 7.60
N PRO A 146 -10.94 8.86 6.91
CA PRO A 146 -10.72 8.75 5.47
C PRO A 146 -10.02 7.46 5.02
N PHE A 147 -9.13 6.90 5.85
CA PHE A 147 -8.39 5.66 5.57
C PHE A 147 -9.30 4.42 5.70
N PRO A 148 -9.59 3.70 4.59
CA PRO A 148 -10.66 2.70 4.57
C PRO A 148 -10.16 1.26 4.71
N HIS A 149 -8.85 0.99 4.65
CA HIS A 149 -8.32 -0.37 4.56
C HIS A 149 -8.30 -1.03 5.95
N ARG A 150 -9.42 -1.65 6.34
CA ARG A 150 -9.66 -2.15 7.70
C ARG A 150 -9.88 -3.67 7.72
N LYS A 151 -11.07 -4.12 8.14
CA LYS A 151 -11.45 -5.52 8.25
C LYS A 151 -11.32 -6.26 6.90
N GLY A 152 -10.77 -7.46 6.95
CA GLY A 152 -10.55 -8.31 5.76
C GLY A 152 -9.24 -8.05 5.02
N THR A 153 -8.44 -7.07 5.45
CA THR A 153 -7.06 -6.89 4.96
C THR A 153 -6.13 -7.85 5.69
N LEU A 154 -5.40 -8.69 4.95
CA LEU A 154 -4.38 -9.58 5.53
C LEU A 154 -3.09 -8.81 5.84
N TYR A 155 -2.61 -8.05 4.86
CA TYR A 155 -1.41 -7.23 4.98
C TYR A 155 -1.36 -6.17 3.87
N LYS A 156 -0.56 -5.12 4.11
CA LYS A 156 -0.19 -4.11 3.12
C LYS A 156 1.20 -4.44 2.57
N ILE A 157 1.35 -4.37 1.25
CA ILE A 157 2.64 -4.46 0.58
C ILE A 157 3.11 -3.06 0.21
N GLN A 158 4.39 -2.77 0.48
CA GLN A 158 5.13 -1.69 -0.15
C GLN A 158 6.14 -2.29 -1.12
N TYR A 159 6.11 -1.84 -2.38
CA TYR A 159 7.11 -2.15 -3.38
C TYR A 159 8.03 -0.95 -3.54
N LEU A 160 9.32 -1.19 -3.59
CA LEU A 160 10.37 -0.19 -3.74
C LEU A 160 11.39 -0.68 -4.77
N THR A 161 11.93 0.25 -5.54
CA THR A 161 13.21 0.10 -6.23
C THR A 161 14.01 1.36 -5.98
N GLY A 162 15.24 1.21 -5.49
CA GLY A 162 16.13 2.32 -5.13
C GLY A 162 17.43 2.30 -5.92
N TRP A 163 17.95 3.48 -6.26
CA TRP A 163 19.20 3.65 -7.00
C TRP A 163 19.90 4.96 -6.64
N ILE A 164 21.19 5.06 -6.95
CA ILE A 164 22.06 6.18 -6.53
C ILE A 164 22.55 7.06 -7.68
N ASP A 165 22.55 6.55 -8.91
CA ASP A 165 23.12 7.19 -10.09
C ASP A 165 22.13 8.07 -10.88
N GLY A 166 21.11 8.59 -10.18
CA GLY A 166 20.19 9.60 -10.69
C GLY A 166 19.45 9.17 -11.95
N GLU A 167 19.50 10.00 -13.00
CA GLU A 167 18.76 9.75 -14.24
C GLU A 167 19.31 8.60 -15.08
N LYS A 168 20.60 8.24 -14.89
CA LYS A 168 21.31 7.25 -15.72
C LYS A 168 20.57 5.91 -15.83
N ASN A 169 20.09 5.39 -14.70
CA ASN A 169 19.37 4.12 -14.64
C ASN A 169 17.89 4.26 -14.25
N MET A 170 17.36 5.49 -14.11
CA MET A 170 15.97 5.73 -13.72
C MET A 170 14.96 4.96 -14.59
N ALA A 171 15.15 4.96 -15.92
CA ALA A 171 14.23 4.30 -16.84
C ALA A 171 14.15 2.77 -16.64
N LYS A 172 15.26 2.12 -16.27
CA LYS A 172 15.34 0.69 -15.94
C LYS A 172 14.47 0.38 -14.72
N HIS A 173 14.71 1.08 -13.61
CA HIS A 173 13.99 0.89 -12.36
C HIS A 173 12.49 1.19 -12.48
N MET A 174 12.13 2.27 -13.18
CA MET A 174 10.73 2.62 -13.44
C MET A 174 10.00 1.55 -14.28
N ARG A 175 10.66 1.02 -15.31
CA ARG A 175 10.11 -0.06 -16.15
C ARG A 175 9.92 -1.34 -15.35
N TRP A 176 10.93 -1.72 -14.55
CA TRP A 176 10.83 -2.88 -13.67
C TRP A 176 9.66 -2.74 -12.69
N MET A 177 9.55 -1.61 -11.99
CA MET A 177 8.49 -1.39 -11.01
C MET A 177 7.09 -1.51 -11.64
N ARG A 178 6.88 -0.93 -12.83
CA ARG A 178 5.60 -1.03 -13.54
C ARG A 178 5.29 -2.47 -13.96
N LYS A 179 6.28 -3.21 -14.47
CA LYS A 179 6.16 -4.63 -14.84
C LYS A 179 5.85 -5.50 -13.61
N PHE A 180 6.59 -5.31 -12.52
CA PHE A 180 6.39 -6.06 -11.28
C PHE A 180 5.03 -5.76 -10.64
N TYR A 181 4.62 -4.50 -10.60
CA TYR A 181 3.29 -4.12 -10.11
C TYR A 181 2.16 -4.67 -10.97
N TYR A 182 2.33 -4.71 -12.30
CA TYR A 182 1.38 -5.38 -13.19
C TYR A 182 1.30 -6.88 -12.89
N TYR A 183 2.44 -7.55 -12.67
CA TYR A 183 2.49 -8.96 -12.30
C TYR A 183 1.77 -9.26 -10.97
N MET A 184 1.73 -8.31 -10.04
CA MET A 184 1.03 -8.45 -8.75
C MET A 184 -0.50 -8.27 -8.83
N THR A 185 -1.05 -7.85 -9.97
CA THR A 185 -2.50 -7.60 -10.16
C THR A 185 -3.42 -8.75 -9.72
N PRO A 186 -3.18 -10.04 -10.03
CA PRO A 186 -4.10 -11.10 -9.65
C PRO A 186 -4.14 -11.34 -8.13
N TYR A 187 -3.09 -10.92 -7.41
CA TYR A 187 -2.88 -11.16 -5.98
C TYR A 187 -3.26 -9.96 -5.09
N ALA A 188 -3.38 -8.77 -5.68
CA ALA A 188 -3.82 -7.57 -5.01
C ALA A 188 -5.34 -7.57 -4.79
N SER A 189 -5.81 -6.68 -3.91
CA SER A 189 -7.23 -6.29 -3.83
C SER A 189 -7.78 -5.86 -5.20
N LYS A 190 -9.08 -6.03 -5.37
CA LYS A 190 -9.79 -5.77 -6.62
C LYS A 190 -11.06 -4.98 -6.32
N TYR A 191 -11.45 -4.12 -7.27
CA TYR A 191 -12.68 -3.32 -7.23
C TYR A 191 -12.86 -2.45 -5.96
N PRO A 192 -11.97 -1.49 -5.69
CA PRO A 192 -10.80 -1.08 -6.48
C PRO A 192 -9.52 -1.85 -6.10
N ARG A 193 -8.47 -1.71 -6.91
CA ARG A 193 -7.11 -2.09 -6.47
C ARG A 193 -6.62 -1.03 -5.49
N GLU A 194 -6.54 -1.40 -4.23
CA GLU A 194 -6.34 -0.49 -3.10
C GLU A 194 -4.88 -0.03 -2.96
N ASN A 195 -4.67 1.25 -2.68
CA ASN A 195 -3.37 1.88 -2.51
C ASN A 195 -3.33 2.74 -1.23
N TYR A 196 -2.15 2.97 -0.65
CA TYR A 196 -2.01 3.84 0.52
C TYR A 196 -1.61 5.27 0.14
N VAL A 197 -2.40 6.28 0.54
CA VAL A 197 -2.18 7.68 0.13
C VAL A 197 -0.80 8.25 0.52
N ASN A 198 -0.25 7.85 1.66
CA ASN A 198 1.10 8.30 2.07
C ASN A 198 2.23 7.63 1.27
N TYR A 199 1.90 6.62 0.45
CA TYR A 199 2.77 6.08 -0.60
C TYR A 199 2.29 6.58 -1.96
N ARG A 200 2.39 7.91 -2.14
CA ARG A 200 1.99 8.67 -3.33
C ARG A 200 2.49 7.99 -4.61
N ASP A 201 1.57 7.72 -5.53
CA ASP A 201 1.87 7.09 -6.82
C ASP A 201 1.11 7.79 -7.94
N LEU A 202 1.81 8.53 -8.78
CA LEU A 202 1.21 9.23 -9.91
C LEU A 202 0.80 8.28 -11.05
N ASP A 203 1.32 7.05 -11.11
CA ASP A 203 0.96 6.09 -12.17
C ASP A 203 -0.47 5.55 -12.01
N ILE A 204 -1.12 5.70 -10.84
CA ILE A 204 -2.53 5.28 -10.65
C ILE A 204 -3.54 6.33 -11.12
N GLY A 205 -3.07 7.49 -11.59
CA GLY A 205 -3.88 8.59 -12.10
C GLY A 205 -3.58 9.91 -11.41
N MET A 206 -3.83 11.01 -12.11
CA MET A 206 -3.64 12.37 -11.60
C MET A 206 -4.66 13.34 -12.20
N ASN A 207 -4.90 14.44 -11.50
CA ASN A 207 -5.54 15.64 -12.00
C ASN A 207 -4.66 16.28 -13.09
N GLN A 208 -5.28 17.04 -13.99
CA GLN A 208 -4.54 17.84 -14.96
C GLN A 208 -4.01 19.11 -14.28
N LYS A 209 -2.85 19.61 -14.73
CA LYS A 209 -2.15 20.76 -14.12
C LYS A 209 -3.05 21.98 -13.88
N ASN A 210 -3.95 22.27 -14.82
CA ASN A 210 -4.76 23.49 -14.81
C ASN A 210 -6.26 23.21 -14.57
N SER A 211 -6.66 21.95 -14.44
CA SER A 211 -8.07 21.59 -14.26
C SER A 211 -8.21 20.31 -13.44
N THR A 212 -9.03 20.40 -12.40
CA THR A 212 -9.35 19.28 -11.52
C THR A 212 -10.64 18.64 -12.01
N SER A 213 -10.52 17.52 -12.72
CA SER A 213 -11.68 16.77 -13.19
C SER A 213 -12.09 15.73 -12.14
N LEU A 214 -13.32 15.84 -11.65
CA LEU A 214 -13.88 14.87 -10.71
C LEU A 214 -13.90 13.45 -11.31
N SER A 215 -14.15 13.30 -12.61
CA SER A 215 -14.16 11.99 -13.28
C SER A 215 -12.77 11.36 -13.31
N LEU A 216 -11.71 12.14 -13.59
CA LEU A 216 -10.34 11.66 -13.48
C LEU A 216 -9.98 11.33 -12.03
N ALA A 217 -10.43 12.16 -11.09
CA ALA A 217 -10.14 11.96 -9.67
C ALA A 217 -10.75 10.69 -9.10
N TYR A 218 -11.90 10.22 -9.60
CA TYR A 218 -12.47 8.95 -9.18
C TYR A 218 -11.55 7.75 -9.44
N SER A 219 -10.74 7.79 -10.51
CA SER A 219 -9.86 6.67 -10.89
C SER A 219 -8.79 6.34 -9.84
N TRP A 220 -8.22 7.36 -9.19
CA TRP A 220 -7.21 7.22 -8.13
C TRP A 220 -7.80 7.41 -6.73
N GLY A 221 -8.83 8.25 -6.59
CA GLY A 221 -9.47 8.59 -5.31
C GLY A 221 -10.11 7.38 -4.65
N TYR A 222 -10.83 6.54 -5.41
CA TYR A 222 -11.39 5.30 -4.88
C TYR A 222 -10.30 4.28 -4.50
N ARG A 223 -9.14 4.28 -5.15
CA ARG A 223 -8.03 3.39 -4.78
C ARG A 223 -7.45 3.76 -3.41
N TYR A 224 -7.38 5.05 -3.09
CA TYR A 224 -6.89 5.53 -1.79
C TYR A 224 -7.95 5.53 -0.68
N PHE A 225 -9.21 5.83 -0.99
CA PHE A 225 -10.23 6.16 0.01
C PHE A 225 -11.50 5.30 -0.09
N LYS A 226 -11.59 4.40 -1.08
CA LYS A 226 -12.81 3.62 -1.36
C LYS A 226 -14.03 4.56 -1.37
N GLY A 227 -15.14 4.15 -0.76
CA GLY A 227 -16.37 4.95 -0.66
C GLY A 227 -16.20 6.28 0.11
N ASN A 228 -15.16 6.42 0.95
CA ASN A 228 -14.93 7.67 1.69
C ASN A 228 -14.56 8.83 0.77
N PHE A 229 -14.11 8.58 -0.47
CA PHE A 229 -13.77 9.62 -1.43
C PHE A 229 -14.91 10.61 -1.67
N ASN A 230 -16.16 10.13 -1.76
CA ASN A 230 -17.31 10.99 -1.99
C ASN A 230 -17.55 11.97 -0.84
N ARG A 231 -17.39 11.49 0.40
CA ARG A 231 -17.47 12.35 1.59
C ARG A 231 -16.35 13.38 1.61
N LEU A 232 -15.13 13.00 1.19
CA LEU A 232 -13.99 13.92 1.08
C LEU A 232 -14.25 15.03 0.06
N VAL A 233 -14.81 14.72 -1.11
CA VAL A 233 -15.19 15.72 -2.12
C VAL A 233 -16.20 16.72 -1.57
N LYS A 234 -17.23 16.25 -0.84
CA LYS A 234 -18.21 17.13 -0.19
C LYS A 234 -17.56 18.07 0.82
N VAL A 235 -16.67 17.55 1.67
CA VAL A 235 -15.93 18.37 2.65
C VAL A 235 -15.06 19.40 1.93
N LYS A 236 -14.26 18.97 0.95
CA LYS A 236 -13.40 19.84 0.13
C LYS A 236 -14.18 20.99 -0.51
N THR A 237 -15.34 20.68 -1.08
CA THR A 237 -16.22 21.68 -1.70
C THR A 237 -16.65 22.76 -0.72
N LYS A 238 -16.94 22.40 0.54
CA LYS A 238 -17.37 23.34 1.57
C LYS A 238 -16.21 24.19 2.11
N VAL A 239 -15.05 23.58 2.33
CA VAL A 239 -13.93 24.24 3.03
C VAL A 239 -12.94 24.95 2.11
N ASP A 240 -12.89 24.57 0.84
CA ASP A 240 -12.02 25.17 -0.18
C ASP A 240 -12.70 25.14 -1.57
N PRO A 241 -13.77 25.94 -1.76
CA PRO A 241 -14.55 25.95 -2.99
C PRO A 241 -13.78 26.48 -4.21
N SER A 242 -12.80 27.38 -3.99
CA SER A 242 -11.92 27.91 -5.05
C SER A 242 -10.80 26.93 -5.43
N ASN A 243 -10.70 25.79 -4.74
CA ASN A 243 -9.66 24.79 -4.92
C ASN A 243 -8.24 25.37 -4.83
N PHE A 244 -8.03 26.25 -3.85
CA PHE A 244 -6.74 26.88 -3.61
C PHE A 244 -5.69 25.82 -3.25
N PHE A 245 -6.00 24.92 -2.32
CA PHE A 245 -5.11 23.84 -1.90
C PHE A 245 -5.20 22.66 -2.86
N ARG A 246 -4.36 22.65 -3.89
CA ARG A 246 -4.36 21.62 -4.94
C ARG A 246 -2.98 21.12 -5.33
N HIS A 247 -2.95 19.89 -5.83
CA HIS A 247 -1.80 19.22 -6.43
C HIS A 247 -2.28 18.07 -7.34
N GLU A 248 -1.37 17.29 -7.92
CA GLU A 248 -1.67 16.25 -8.92
C GLU A 248 -2.68 15.20 -8.45
N GLN A 249 -2.78 14.92 -7.14
CA GLN A 249 -3.79 13.99 -6.59
C GLN A 249 -4.59 14.61 -5.44
N SER A 250 -4.89 15.91 -5.49
CA SER A 250 -5.71 16.55 -4.45
C SER A 250 -7.18 16.22 -4.68
N ILE A 251 -7.93 16.04 -3.61
CA ILE A 251 -9.39 15.89 -3.69
C ILE A 251 -9.95 17.13 -4.40
N PRO A 252 -10.70 16.97 -5.51
CA PRO A 252 -11.34 18.10 -6.17
C PRO A 252 -12.61 18.52 -5.42
N PRO A 253 -12.99 19.81 -5.43
CA PRO A 253 -14.35 20.20 -5.09
C PRO A 253 -15.32 19.80 -6.22
N LEU A 254 -16.63 19.85 -5.93
CA LEU A 254 -17.67 19.76 -6.96
C LEU A 254 -17.62 20.99 -7.89
N PRO A 255 -17.90 20.84 -9.19
CA PRO A 255 -18.01 21.97 -10.11
C PRO A 255 -19.06 23.00 -9.65
N ILE A 256 -18.73 24.28 -9.77
CA ILE A 256 -19.66 25.38 -9.48
C ILE A 256 -20.88 25.25 -10.41
N GLY A 257 -22.10 25.21 -9.84
CA GLY A 257 -23.37 25.02 -10.57
C GLY A 257 -23.95 23.60 -10.55
N SER A 258 -23.26 22.62 -9.95
CA SER A 258 -23.67 21.20 -9.98
C SER A 258 -24.33 20.68 -8.69
N THR A 259 -24.53 21.55 -7.69
CA THR A 259 -25.03 21.19 -6.35
C THR A 259 -26.42 20.54 -6.36
N ALA A 260 -27.29 20.89 -7.32
CA ALA A 260 -28.63 20.30 -7.42
C ALA A 260 -28.66 18.95 -8.17
N THR A 261 -27.83 18.76 -9.19
CA THR A 261 -27.94 17.59 -10.10
C THR A 261 -27.15 16.38 -9.60
N TYR A 262 -26.01 16.57 -8.93
CA TYR A 262 -25.14 15.45 -8.51
C TYR A 262 -25.56 14.78 -7.19
N LEU A 263 -26.29 15.47 -6.31
CA LEU A 263 -26.80 14.87 -5.08
C LEU A 263 -27.79 13.72 -5.36
N ARG A 264 -28.48 13.73 -6.51
CA ARG A 264 -29.38 12.65 -6.96
C ARG A 264 -28.67 11.38 -7.44
N LEU A 265 -27.47 11.50 -8.02
CA LEU A 265 -26.68 10.35 -8.52
C LEU A 265 -25.91 9.64 -7.41
N ALA A 266 -25.52 10.35 -6.35
CA ALA A 266 -24.85 9.74 -5.21
C ALA A 266 -25.80 8.86 -4.38
N SER A 267 -27.10 9.20 -4.30
CA SER A 267 -28.10 8.40 -3.57
C SER A 267 -28.51 7.11 -4.29
N THR A 268 -28.30 7.00 -5.60
CA THR A 268 -28.68 5.80 -6.37
C THR A 268 -27.67 4.66 -6.29
N PHE A 269 -26.46 4.89 -5.77
CA PHE A 269 -25.42 3.85 -5.61
C PHE A 269 -25.36 3.23 -4.20
N ASP A 270 -26.09 3.78 -3.23
CA ASP A 270 -26.15 3.28 -1.85
C ASP A 270 -27.32 2.29 -1.60
N GLY A 271 -28.16 2.01 -2.61
CA GLY A 271 -29.27 1.06 -2.53
C GLY A 271 -29.05 -0.16 -3.42
N GLY A 272 -28.86 -1.34 -2.83
CA GLY A 272 -28.89 -2.61 -3.57
C GLY A 272 -30.25 -2.82 -4.22
N GLY A 273 -30.37 -2.50 -5.51
CA GLY A 273 -31.60 -2.63 -6.28
C GLY A 273 -31.32 -2.66 -7.79
N THR A 274 -31.99 -3.58 -8.47
CA THR A 274 -31.91 -3.86 -9.91
C THR A 274 -32.11 -2.64 -10.81
N VAL A 275 -31.28 -2.53 -11.85
CA VAL A 275 -31.30 -1.49 -12.88
C VAL A 275 -32.63 -1.51 -13.66
N PRO A 276 -33.40 -0.40 -13.73
CA PRO A 276 -34.51 -0.31 -14.65
C PRO A 276 -34.00 -0.11 -16.09
N LYS A 277 -34.45 -0.98 -17.01
CA LYS A 277 -34.41 -0.73 -18.45
C LYS A 277 -35.41 0.37 -18.77
N THR A 278 -34.93 1.54 -19.20
CA THR A 278 -35.40 2.33 -20.36
C THR A 278 -34.98 3.78 -20.21
N LEU A 279 -34.13 4.24 -21.14
CA LEU A 279 -34.26 5.53 -21.82
C LEU A 279 -33.33 5.45 -23.05
N SER A 280 -33.95 5.41 -24.22
CA SER A 280 -33.28 5.37 -25.51
C SER A 280 -33.09 6.80 -26.04
N GLN A 281 -32.09 6.89 -26.93
CA GLN A 281 -31.92 7.89 -27.99
C GLN A 281 -31.59 9.32 -27.56
N ASN A 282 -30.30 9.58 -27.36
CA ASN A 282 -29.52 10.36 -28.34
C ASN A 282 -28.03 10.09 -28.12
N GLY A 283 -27.37 9.67 -29.20
CA GLY A 283 -25.98 9.22 -29.17
C GLY A 283 -25.02 10.39 -29.09
N ASP A 284 -24.12 10.33 -28.11
CA ASP A 284 -22.70 10.37 -28.40
C ASP A 284 -21.99 9.30 -27.56
N VAL A 285 -21.22 8.49 -28.27
CA VAL A 285 -20.77 7.16 -27.86
C VAL A 285 -19.66 7.28 -26.81
N MET A 286 -19.89 6.74 -25.60
CA MET A 286 -18.79 6.43 -24.68
C MET A 286 -17.81 5.47 -25.37
N PRO A 287 -16.52 5.81 -25.50
CA PRO A 287 -15.57 4.90 -26.14
C PRO A 287 -15.41 3.65 -25.26
N LYS A 288 -15.78 2.49 -25.81
CA LYS A 288 -15.46 1.18 -25.22
C LYS A 288 -13.93 1.08 -25.05
N PRO A 289 -13.43 0.56 -23.91
CA PRO A 289 -12.00 0.40 -23.70
C PRO A 289 -11.42 -0.57 -24.74
N ARG A 290 -10.56 -0.05 -25.62
CA ARG A 290 -9.74 -0.86 -26.53
C ARG A 290 -8.64 -1.53 -25.72
N LEU A 291 -8.70 -2.86 -25.69
CA LEU A 291 -7.62 -3.75 -25.26
C LEU A 291 -6.47 -3.60 -26.27
N TRP A 292 -5.37 -2.97 -25.88
CA TRP A 292 -4.15 -2.99 -26.66
C TRP A 292 -3.18 -4.00 -26.03
N ILE A 293 -3.07 -5.15 -26.70
CA ILE A 293 -1.97 -6.10 -26.52
C ILE A 293 -0.84 -5.63 -27.43
N ARG A 294 0.31 -5.31 -26.85
CA ARG A 294 1.63 -5.46 -27.45
C ARG A 294 2.59 -5.92 -26.36
#